data_AF-A0A816QL68-F1
#
_entry.id   AF-A0A816QL68-F1
#
_cell.length_a   1.000
_cell.length_b   1.000
_cell.length_c   1.000
_cell.angle_alpha   90.00
_cell.angle_beta   90.00
_cell.angle_gamma   90.00
#
_symmetry.space_group_name_H-M   'P 1'
#
loop_
_entity.id
_entity.type
_entity.pdbx_description
1 polymer ?
#
loop_
_entity_poly.entity_id
_entity_poly.type
_entity_poly.pdbx_seq_one_letter_code
_entity_poly.pdbx_strand_id
1 'polypeptide(L)'
;AFRIMKSKDLQQLVLSKHESGDSIAKIFRDLNGAISYDTVRRWCNMIEKTGAIQLSAPPGPSRIIRTKQMIEKVKNCLSKN
;
A
#
# COMPACT_ATOMS: atom_id res chain seq x y z
N ALA A 1 27.66 -1.83 0.58
CA ALA A 1 26.76 -2.98 0.81
C ALA A 1 25.32 -2.47 0.86
N PHE A 2 24.48 -2.83 -0.12
CA PHE A 2 23.05 -2.49 -0.08
C PHE A 2 22.38 -3.37 0.97
N ARG A 3 22.20 -2.83 2.19
CA ARG A 3 21.48 -3.51 3.25
C ARG A 3 20.01 -3.58 2.81
N ILE A 4 19.55 -4.76 2.41
CA ILE A 4 18.14 -5.00 2.10
C ILE A 4 17.36 -4.78 3.40
N MET A 5 16.81 -3.58 3.61
CA MET A 5 15.91 -3.30 4.73
C MET A 5 14.62 -4.08 4.53
N LYS A 6 14.14 -4.71 5.60
CA LYS A 6 12.84 -5.39 5.55
C LYS A 6 11.74 -4.33 5.44
N SER A 7 10.64 -4.66 4.76
CA SER A 7 9.50 -3.76 4.56
C SER A 7 8.98 -3.15 5.88
N LYS A 8 9.00 -3.92 6.98
CA LYS A 8 8.60 -3.45 8.31
C LYS A 8 9.51 -2.34 8.86
N ASP A 9 10.82 -2.44 8.61
CA ASP A 9 11.80 -1.46 9.08
C ASP A 9 11.63 -0.13 8.31
N LEU A 10 11.33 -0.20 7.02
CA LEU A 10 11.05 0.98 6.19
C LEU A 10 9.78 1.70 6.65
N GLN A 11 8.74 0.95 7.01
CA GLN A 11 7.49 1.54 7.53
C GLN A 11 7.72 2.28 8.85
N GLN A 12 8.44 1.65 9.79
CA GLN A 12 8.77 2.28 11.08
C GLN A 12 9.62 3.53 10.89
N LEU A 13 10.57 3.50 9.95
CA LEU A 13 11.39 4.66 9.63
C LEU A 13 10.56 5.82 9.05
N VAL A 14 9.63 5.53 8.13
CA VAL A 14 8.73 6.55 7.56
C VAL A 14 7.82 7.14 8.65
N LEU A 15 7.27 6.30 9.52
CA LEU A 15 6.43 6.75 10.64
C LEU A 15 7.20 7.70 11.56
N SER A 16 8.38 7.29 12.04
CA SER A 16 9.21 8.09 12.95
C SER A 16 9.63 9.43 12.34
N LYS A 17 9.99 9.45 11.05
CA LYS A 17 10.35 10.70 10.36
C LYS A 17 9.16 11.62 10.17
N HIS A 18 8.00 11.06 9.83
CA HIS A 18 6.77 11.83 9.71
C HIS A 18 6.35 12.46 11.04
N GLU A 19 6.42 11.71 12.15
CA GLU A 19 6.17 12.23 13.50
C GLU A 19 7.18 13.31 13.93
N SER A 20 8.42 13.22 13.42
CA SER A 20 9.45 14.25 13.62
C SER A 20 9.19 15.53 12.80
N GLY A 21 8.15 15.56 11.96
CA GLY A 21 7.81 16.70 11.11
C GLY A 21 8.61 16.78 9.81
N ASP A 22 9.28 15.70 9.41
CA ASP A 22 10.01 15.66 8.13
C ASP A 22 9.04 15.71 6.94
N SER A 23 9.38 16.50 5.92
CA SER A 23 8.60 16.54 4.68
C SER A 23 8.74 15.24 3.88
N ILE A 24 7.70 14.90 3.12
CA ILE A 24 7.67 13.71 2.23
C ILE A 24 8.91 13.64 1.34
N ALA A 25 9.35 14.77 0.79
CA ALA A 25 10.54 14.85 -0.06
C ALA A 25 11.85 14.53 0.70
N LYS A 26 11.95 14.94 1.97
CA LYS A 26 13.09 14.61 2.83
C LYS A 26 13.10 13.11 3.16
N ILE A 27 11.95 12.56 3.56
CA ILE A 27 11.79 11.14 3.85
C ILE A 27 12.17 10.29 2.62
N PHE A 28 11.71 10.66 1.43
CA PHE A 28 12.04 9.95 0.20
C PHE A 28 13.55 9.95 -0.10
N ARG A 29 14.24 11.09 0.08
CA ARG A 29 15.70 11.17 -0.09
C ARG A 29 16.44 10.29 0.92
N ASP A 30 16.00 10.27 2.17
CA ASP A 30 16.62 9.48 3.23
C ASP A 30 16.45 7.96 3.00
N LEU A 31 15.38 7.56 2.31
CA LEU A 31 15.16 6.18 1.90
C LEU A 31 15.99 5.77 0.67
N ASN A 32 16.71 6.71 0.04
CA ASN A 32 17.65 6.48 -1.05
C ASN A 32 17.13 5.52 -2.15
N GLY A 33 15.86 5.69 -2.55
CA GLY A 33 15.25 4.87 -3.58
C GLY A 33 14.81 3.46 -3.15
N ALA A 34 14.84 3.13 -1.87
CA ALA A 34 14.34 1.84 -1.35
C ALA A 34 12.84 1.62 -1.65
N ILE A 35 12.06 2.71 -1.74
CA ILE A 35 10.66 2.73 -2.18
C ILE A 35 10.38 3.94 -3.05
N SER A 36 9.31 3.88 -3.85
CA SER A 36 8.90 5.00 -4.71
C SER A 36 8.35 6.18 -3.91
N TYR A 37 8.47 7.37 -4.48
CA TYR A 37 7.90 8.60 -3.90
C TYR A 37 6.39 8.48 -3.63
N ASP A 38 5.64 7.86 -4.55
CA ASP A 38 4.20 7.61 -4.38
C ASP A 38 3.90 6.71 -3.18
N THR A 39 4.78 5.75 -2.89
CA THR A 39 4.63 4.87 -1.71
C THR A 39 4.82 5.66 -0.43
N VAL A 40 5.86 6.52 -0.36
CA VAL A 40 6.08 7.42 0.79
C VAL A 40 4.88 8.33 0.98
N ARG A 41 4.40 8.98 -0.09
CA ARG A 41 3.24 9.88 -0.05
C ARG A 41 1.98 9.18 0.47
N ARG A 42 1.70 7.96 -0.01
CA ARG A 42 0.57 7.15 0.47
C ARG A 42 0.70 6.82 1.96
N TRP A 43 1.90 6.48 2.41
CA TRP A 43 2.14 6.16 3.82
C TRP A 43 1.97 7.37 4.73
N CYS A 44 2.53 8.53 4.38
CA CYS A 44 2.30 9.78 5.11
C CYS A 44 0.80 10.12 5.21
N ASN A 45 0.08 10.06 4.09
CA ASN A 45 -1.37 10.28 4.09
C ASN A 45 -2.16 9.28 4.94
N MET A 46 -1.69 8.03 5.09
CA MET A 46 -2.31 7.07 6.01
C MET A 46 -2.01 7.42 7.46
N ILE A 47 -0.76 7.78 7.77
CA ILE A 47 -0.36 8.21 9.12
C ILE A 47 -1.22 9.40 9.58
N GLU A 48 -1.44 10.39 8.71
CA GLU A 48 -2.32 11.53 9.02
C GLU A 48 -3.77 11.12 9.33
N LYS A 49 -4.26 10.05 8.70
CA LYS A 49 -5.66 9.60 8.84
C LYS A 49 -5.88 8.63 9.99
N THR A 50 -4.93 7.75 10.24
CA THR A 50 -5.10 6.59 11.14
C THR A 50 -4.01 6.47 12.20
N GLY A 51 -2.98 7.32 12.16
CA GLY A 51 -1.82 7.23 13.05
C GLY A 51 -0.88 6.06 12.75
N ALA A 52 -1.15 5.27 11.70
CA ALA A 52 -0.37 4.07 11.39
C ALA A 52 -0.35 3.73 9.90
N ILE A 53 0.74 3.12 9.44
CA ILE A 53 0.83 2.54 8.10
C ILE A 53 0.16 1.17 8.11
N GLN A 54 -1.13 1.10 7.81
CA GLN A 54 -1.85 -0.16 7.64
C GLN A 54 -1.84 -0.60 6.17
N LEU A 55 -0.93 -1.51 5.84
CA LEU A 55 -0.86 -2.12 4.50
C LEU A 55 -1.89 -3.25 4.28
N SER A 56 -2.68 -3.60 5.29
CA SER A 56 -3.85 -4.44 5.07
C SER A 56 -4.83 -3.63 4.22
N ALA A 57 -4.69 -3.73 2.89
CA ALA A 57 -5.87 -3.60 2.06
C ALA A 57 -6.93 -4.50 2.72
N PRO A 58 -8.14 -4.00 3.01
CA PRO A 58 -9.23 -4.91 3.39
C PRO A 58 -9.20 -6.03 2.35
N PRO A 59 -9.13 -7.31 2.77
CA PRO A 59 -8.90 -8.39 1.83
C PRO A 59 -9.94 -8.24 0.72
N GLY A 60 -9.47 -7.84 -0.46
CA GLY A 60 -10.33 -7.80 -1.63
C GLY A 60 -10.88 -9.21 -1.82
N PRO A 61 -12.01 -9.36 -2.52
CA PRO A 61 -12.54 -10.68 -2.81
C PRO A 61 -11.41 -11.55 -3.33
N SER A 62 -11.20 -12.71 -2.71
CA SER A 62 -10.12 -13.61 -3.10
C SER A 62 -10.17 -13.84 -4.61
N ARG A 63 -9.03 -14.10 -5.24
CA ARG A 63 -8.97 -14.30 -6.70
C ARG A 63 -10.05 -15.31 -7.17
N ILE A 64 -10.31 -16.33 -6.36
CA ILE A 64 -11.36 -17.33 -6.57
C ILE A 64 -12.76 -16.69 -6.59
N ILE A 65 -13.09 -15.87 -5.59
CA ILE A 65 -14.39 -15.17 -5.51
C ILE A 65 -14.56 -14.23 -6.71
N ARG A 66 -13.52 -13.49 -7.09
CA ARG A 66 -13.55 -12.59 -8.25
C ARG A 66 -13.78 -13.33 -9.56
N THR A 67 -13.10 -14.45 -9.77
CA THR A 67 -13.30 -15.30 -10.95
C THR A 67 -14.70 -15.90 -10.97
N LYS A 68 -15.22 -16.37 -9.83
CA LYS A 68 -16.58 -16.92 -9.72
C LYS A 68 -17.64 -15.88 -10.09
N GLN A 69 -17.53 -14.66 -9.56
CA GLN A 69 -18.44 -13.55 -9.90
C GLN A 69 -18.40 -13.21 -11.39
N MET A 70 -17.22 -13.26 -12.02
CA MET A 70 -17.08 -13.03 -13.46
C MET A 70 -17.73 -14.13 -14.30
N ILE A 71 -17.56 -15.40 -13.90
CA ILE A 71 -18.23 -16.54 -14.56
C ILE A 71 -19.76 -16.45 -14.42
N GLU A 72 -20.26 -16.15 -13.22
CA GLU A 72 -21.70 -15.96 -12.99
C GLU A 72 -22.27 -14.81 -13.83
N LYS A 73 -21.54 -13.69 -13.93
CA LYS A 73 -21.93 -12.57 -14.79
C LYS A 73 -22.04 -12.99 -16.26
N VAL A 74 -21.05 -13.73 -16.78
CA VAL A 74 -21.07 -14.24 -18.17
C VAL A 74 -22.24 -15.19 -18.39
N LYS A 75 -22.48 -16.13 -17.47
CA LYS A 75 -23.63 -17.06 -17.54
C LYS A 75 -24.95 -16.31 -17.59
N ASN A 76 -25.13 -15.31 -16.72
CA ASN A 76 -26.36 -14.52 -16.66
C ASN A 76 -26.59 -13.68 -17.94
N CYS A 77 -25.53 -13.24 -18.61
CA CYS A 77 -25.63 -12.58 -19.91
C CYS A 77 -26.05 -13.56 -21.01
N LEU A 78 -25.53 -14.78 -21.00
CA LEU A 78 -25.84 -15.80 -22.01
C LEU A 78 -27.25 -16.39 -21.87
N SER A 79 -27.76 -16.53 -20.64
CA SER A 79 -29.11 -17.04 -20.38
C SER A 79 -30.23 -16.02 -20.56
N LYS A 80 -29.90 -14.74 -20.85
CA LYS A 80 -30.88 -13.67 -21.11
C LYS A 80 -31.15 -13.42 -22.60
N ASN A 81 -30.41 -14.09 -23.48
CA ASN A 81 -30.68 -14.17 -24.93
C ASN A 81 -31.36 -15.51 -25.25
#